data_AF-A0A0N0LWV3-F1
#
_entry.id   AF-A0A0N0LWV3-F1
#
_cell.length_a   1.000
_cell.length_b   1.000
_cell.length_c   1.000
_cell.angle_alpha   90.00
_cell.angle_beta   90.00
_cell.angle_gamma   90.00
#
_symmetry.space_group_name_H-M   'P 1'
#
loop_
_entity.id
_entity.type
_entity.pdbx_description
1 polymer ?
#
loop_
_entity_poly.entity_id
_entity_poly.type
_entity_poly.pdbx_seq_one_letter_code
_entity_poly.pdbx_strand_id
1 'polypeptide(L)'
;MSLTALAATLMLSQAAATPMTDVPRDDRVEVAYTELAAGNADAAVRKLEGTGAARSDDPATLINLGTAYAANGQTEKAIAAYRAAVGSSDRYDLQLADGSWVDSRAAARLALNNLLRANARASR
;
A
#
# COMPACT_ATOMS: atom_id res chain seq x y z
N MET A 1 -18.54 -32.71 -66.28
CA MET A 1 -18.99 -33.23 -64.97
C MET A 1 -18.04 -32.71 -63.93
N SER A 2 -18.51 -31.76 -63.13
CA SER A 2 -17.82 -31.17 -61.99
C SER A 2 -17.85 -32.16 -60.82
N LEU A 3 -16.77 -32.24 -60.02
CA LEU A 3 -16.74 -32.50 -58.57
C LEU A 3 -15.38 -33.09 -58.17
N THR A 4 -14.51 -32.28 -57.57
CA THR A 4 -13.54 -32.76 -56.59
C THR A 4 -13.45 -31.73 -55.48
N ALA A 5 -13.62 -32.23 -54.27
CA ALA A 5 -13.89 -31.51 -53.04
C ALA A 5 -12.64 -31.37 -52.17
N LEU A 6 -12.79 -30.54 -51.12
CA LEU A 6 -12.03 -30.48 -49.87
C LEU A 6 -10.54 -30.12 -49.92
N ALA A 7 -10.17 -29.02 -49.25
CA ALA A 7 -9.76 -29.07 -47.84
C ALA A 7 -9.47 -27.64 -47.33
N ALA A 8 -10.29 -27.18 -46.39
CA ALA A 8 -10.00 -25.98 -45.61
C ALA A 8 -9.16 -26.39 -44.39
N THR A 9 -7.87 -26.07 -44.39
CA THR A 9 -7.01 -26.25 -43.22
C THR A 9 -7.08 -25.01 -42.34
N LEU A 10 -7.92 -25.09 -41.30
CA LEU A 10 -7.91 -24.18 -40.17
C LEU A 10 -6.64 -24.48 -39.34
N MET A 11 -5.62 -23.62 -39.41
CA MET A 11 -4.49 -23.70 -38.49
C MET A 11 -4.75 -22.81 -37.28
N LEU A 12 -5.02 -23.47 -36.15
CA LEU A 12 -5.21 -22.86 -34.84
C LEU A 12 -3.96 -22.06 -34.42
N SER A 13 -4.14 -20.76 -34.19
CA SER A 13 -3.17 -19.90 -33.53
C SER A 13 -3.11 -20.29 -32.05
N GLN A 14 -2.13 -21.11 -31.67
CA GLN A 14 -1.86 -21.41 -30.27
C GLN A 14 -1.04 -20.26 -29.68
N ALA A 15 -1.73 -19.24 -29.16
CA ALA A 15 -1.09 -18.27 -28.29
C ALA A 15 -0.66 -18.99 -27.00
N ALA A 16 0.63 -19.28 -26.88
CA ALA A 16 1.23 -19.76 -25.65
C ALA A 16 1.09 -18.65 -24.59
N ALA A 17 0.05 -18.74 -23.77
CA ALA A 17 -0.03 -17.98 -22.54
C ALA A 17 1.14 -18.44 -21.65
N THR A 18 2.15 -17.60 -21.52
CA THR A 18 3.18 -17.77 -20.50
C THR A 18 2.47 -17.77 -19.15
N PRO A 19 2.67 -18.79 -18.28
CA PRO A 19 2.23 -18.68 -16.91
C PRO A 19 3.06 -17.55 -16.31
N MET A 20 2.45 -16.38 -16.12
CA MET A 20 2.96 -15.36 -15.23
C MET A 20 3.17 -16.07 -13.91
N THR A 21 4.44 -16.29 -13.56
CA THR A 21 4.83 -16.72 -12.23
C THR A 21 4.20 -15.72 -11.28
N ASP A 22 3.27 -16.22 -10.47
CA ASP A 22 2.73 -15.55 -9.30
C ASP A 22 3.89 -15.36 -8.32
N VAL A 23 4.74 -14.37 -8.62
CA VAL A 23 5.61 -13.78 -7.62
C VAL A 23 4.62 -13.15 -6.64
N PRO A 24 4.58 -13.57 -5.37
CA PRO A 24 3.76 -12.89 -4.39
C PRO A 24 4.18 -11.43 -4.46
N ARG A 25 3.34 -10.56 -5.04
CA ARG A 25 3.52 -9.13 -4.82
C ARG A 25 3.43 -9.02 -3.31
N ASP A 26 4.45 -8.42 -2.71
CA ASP A 26 4.39 -8.13 -1.29
C ASP A 26 3.31 -7.07 -1.15
N ASP A 27 2.05 -7.53 -1.07
CA ASP A 27 0.86 -6.69 -1.03
C ASP A 27 0.99 -5.64 0.06
N ARG A 28 1.82 -5.91 1.09
CA ARG A 28 2.23 -5.04 2.19
C ARG A 28 2.80 -3.68 1.74
N VAL A 29 3.65 -3.65 0.71
CA VAL A 29 4.28 -2.40 0.22
C VAL A 29 3.33 -1.64 -0.72
N GLU A 30 2.41 -2.35 -1.39
CA GLU A 30 1.52 -1.78 -2.40
C GLU A 30 0.21 -1.20 -1.80
N VAL A 31 -0.11 -1.46 -0.51
CA VAL A 31 -1.34 -0.94 0.09
C VAL A 31 -1.32 0.58 0.22
N ALA A 32 -2.08 1.22 -0.67
CA ALA A 32 -2.41 2.65 -0.70
C ALA A 32 -1.28 3.63 -1.07
N TYR A 33 -0.12 3.15 -1.54
CA TYR A 33 0.96 4.02 -2.01
C TYR A 33 0.48 5.00 -3.09
N THR A 34 -0.27 4.52 -4.08
CA THR A 34 -0.78 5.33 -5.18
C THR A 34 -1.71 6.44 -4.70
N GLU A 35 -2.66 6.13 -3.82
CA GLU A 35 -3.64 7.08 -3.28
C GLU A 35 -2.97 8.12 -2.37
N LEU A 36 -2.00 7.69 -1.55
CA LEU A 36 -1.20 8.58 -0.71
C LEU A 36 -0.31 9.51 -1.54
N ALA A 37 0.37 8.97 -2.57
CA ALA A 37 1.20 9.76 -3.48
C ALA A 37 0.38 10.77 -4.31
N ALA A 38 -0.86 10.43 -4.65
CA ALA A 38 -1.80 11.32 -5.33
C ALA A 38 -2.46 12.35 -4.39
N GLY A 39 -2.19 12.32 -3.08
CA GLY A 39 -2.81 13.19 -2.09
C GLY A 39 -4.31 12.94 -1.86
N ASN A 40 -4.84 11.80 -2.32
CA ASN A 40 -6.25 11.47 -2.18
C ASN A 40 -6.49 10.75 -0.85
N ALA A 41 -6.46 11.53 0.23
CA ALA A 41 -6.52 11.01 1.60
C ALA A 41 -7.77 10.17 1.88
N ASP A 42 -8.94 10.60 1.39
CA ASP A 42 -10.20 9.86 1.56
C ASP A 42 -10.18 8.49 0.86
N ALA A 43 -9.64 8.41 -0.35
CA ALA A 43 -9.50 7.14 -1.07
C ALA A 43 -8.52 6.20 -0.36
N ALA A 44 -7.40 6.74 0.13
CA ALA A 44 -6.42 5.98 0.90
C ALA A 44 -7.05 5.39 2.18
N VAL A 45 -7.78 6.22 2.96
CA VAL A 45 -8.47 5.75 4.17
C VAL A 45 -9.46 4.64 3.84
N ARG A 46 -10.34 4.82 2.84
CA ARG A 46 -11.32 3.78 2.47
C ARG A 46 -10.65 2.47 2.05
N LYS A 47 -9.58 2.54 1.27
CA LYS A 47 -8.83 1.35 0.82
C LYS A 47 -8.20 0.62 2.00
N LEU A 48 -7.48 1.34 2.86
CA LEU A 48 -6.79 0.76 4.01
C LEU A 48 -7.75 0.23 5.08
N GLU A 49 -8.83 0.96 5.41
CA GLU A 49 -9.86 0.44 6.32
C GLU A 49 -10.58 -0.78 5.71
N GLY A 50 -10.85 -0.76 4.39
CA GLY A 50 -11.48 -1.86 3.67
C GLY A 50 -10.67 -3.15 3.61
N THR A 51 -9.34 -3.07 3.64
CA THR A 51 -8.45 -4.23 3.76
C THR A 51 -8.20 -4.67 5.21
N GLY A 52 -8.78 -3.97 6.18
CA GLY A 52 -8.60 -4.30 7.60
C GLY A 52 -7.26 -3.85 8.17
N ALA A 53 -6.59 -2.85 7.57
CA ALA A 53 -5.29 -2.34 8.02
C ALA A 53 -5.22 -2.01 9.51
N ALA A 54 -6.34 -1.56 10.10
CA ALA A 54 -6.42 -1.25 11.53
C ALA A 54 -6.21 -2.45 12.47
N ARG A 55 -6.31 -3.69 11.95
CA ARG A 55 -6.05 -4.94 12.68
C ARG A 55 -4.72 -5.59 12.28
N SER A 56 -3.98 -4.99 11.36
CA SER A 56 -2.70 -5.51 10.91
C SER A 56 -1.66 -5.38 12.02
N ASP A 57 -0.74 -6.35 12.13
CA ASP A 57 0.50 -6.20 12.91
C ASP A 57 1.66 -5.68 12.03
N ASP A 58 1.45 -5.57 10.71
CA ASP A 58 2.49 -5.09 9.78
C ASP A 58 2.74 -3.58 9.97
N PRO A 59 3.96 -3.16 10.33
CA PRO A 59 4.24 -1.77 10.64
C PRO A 59 4.11 -0.85 9.42
N ALA A 60 4.42 -1.29 8.19
CA ALA A 60 4.23 -0.45 7.00
C ALA A 60 2.75 -0.15 6.75
N THR A 61 1.89 -1.18 6.82
CA THR A 61 0.44 -1.02 6.69
C THR A 61 -0.11 -0.04 7.73
N LEU A 62 0.33 -0.14 8.99
CA LEU A 62 -0.08 0.76 10.06
C LEU A 62 0.45 2.20 9.87
N ILE A 63 1.68 2.36 9.35
CA ILE A 63 2.24 3.68 8.99
C ILE A 63 1.45 4.31 7.84
N ASN A 64 1.10 3.54 6.81
CA ASN A 64 0.31 4.02 5.68
C ASN A 64 -1.10 4.44 6.14
N LEU A 65 -1.72 3.65 7.03
CA LEU A 65 -3.00 4.00 7.67
C LEU A 65 -2.90 5.27 8.50
N GLY A 66 -1.85 5.42 9.33
CA GLY A 66 -1.63 6.65 10.10
C GLY A 66 -1.45 7.87 9.20
N THR A 67 -0.75 7.70 8.08
CA THR A 67 -0.52 8.78 7.09
C THR A 67 -1.80 9.16 6.36
N ALA A 68 -2.62 8.18 5.98
CA ALA A 68 -3.93 8.42 5.39
C ALA A 68 -4.85 9.18 6.34
N TYR A 69 -4.91 8.77 7.62
CA TYR A 69 -5.69 9.47 8.64
C TYR A 69 -5.19 10.90 8.88
N ALA A 70 -3.87 11.11 8.97
CA ALA A 70 -3.29 12.43 9.18
C ALA A 70 -3.61 13.37 8.01
N ALA A 71 -3.46 12.89 6.77
CA ALA A 71 -3.81 13.63 5.57
C ALA A 71 -5.32 13.94 5.48
N ASN A 72 -6.16 13.08 6.07
CA ASN A 72 -7.61 13.27 6.13
C ASN A 72 -8.08 14.04 7.39
N GLY A 73 -7.17 14.66 8.14
CA GLY A 73 -7.51 15.43 9.35
C GLY A 73 -7.99 14.58 10.55
N GLN A 74 -7.92 13.25 10.47
CA GLN A 74 -8.33 12.32 11.52
C GLN A 74 -7.16 12.09 12.51
N THR A 75 -6.71 13.17 13.15
CA THR A 75 -5.51 13.22 13.99
C THR A 75 -5.42 12.11 15.05
N GLU A 76 -6.49 11.88 15.81
CA GLU A 76 -6.46 10.87 16.88
C GLU A 76 -6.28 9.45 16.34
N LYS A 77 -6.93 9.13 15.21
CA LYS A 77 -6.74 7.84 14.55
C LYS A 77 -5.33 7.69 13.99
N ALA A 78 -4.75 8.77 13.45
CA ALA A 78 -3.38 8.78 12.98
C ALA A 78 -2.38 8.47 14.11
N ILE A 79 -2.55 9.12 15.27
CA ILE A 79 -1.74 8.88 16.46
C ILE A 79 -1.85 7.41 16.90
N ALA A 80 -3.08 6.86 16.94
CA ALA A 80 -3.29 5.47 17.31
C ALA A 80 -2.59 4.49 16.36
N ALA A 81 -2.72 4.69 15.04
CA ALA A 81 -2.09 3.83 14.03
C ALA A 81 -0.56 3.89 14.10
N TYR A 82 0.04 5.09 14.24
CA TYR A 82 1.48 5.21 14.41
C TYR A 82 1.98 4.57 15.71
N ARG A 83 1.22 4.68 16.82
CA ARG A 83 1.57 3.99 18.07
C ARG A 83 1.52 2.48 17.93
N ALA A 84 0.53 1.95 17.20
CA ALA A 84 0.46 0.53 16.88
C ALA A 84 1.69 0.10 16.05
N ALA A 85 2.08 0.86 15.02
CA ALA A 85 3.29 0.58 14.24
C ALA A 85 4.57 0.61 15.10
N VAL A 86 4.67 1.53 16.05
CA VAL A 86 5.78 1.55 17.02
C VAL A 86 5.78 0.31 17.93
N GLY A 87 4.60 -0.22 18.25
CA GLY A 87 4.40 -1.39 19.09
C GLY A 87 4.52 -2.73 18.38
N SER A 88 4.51 -2.76 17.04
CA SER A 88 4.54 -3.98 16.23
C SER A 88 5.71 -4.90 16.59
N SER A 89 5.43 -6.20 16.59
CA SER A 89 6.41 -7.28 16.72
C SER A 89 7.41 -7.25 15.56
N ASP A 90 6.89 -6.99 14.37
CA ASP A 90 7.63 -7.00 13.13
C ASP A 90 8.52 -5.75 13.03
N ARG A 91 9.69 -5.96 12.42
CA ARG A 91 10.68 -4.91 12.18
C ARG A 91 11.44 -5.21 10.90
N TYR A 92 11.47 -4.25 10.00
CA TYR A 92 12.29 -4.30 8.80
C TYR A 92 12.59 -2.88 8.32
N ASP A 93 13.53 -2.77 7.39
CA ASP A 93 13.91 -1.48 6.82
C ASP A 93 12.86 -1.01 5.81
N LEU A 94 12.48 0.26 5.92
CA LEU A 94 11.60 0.97 5.02
C LEU A 94 12.38 2.06 4.30
N GLN A 95 12.11 2.22 3.01
CA GLN A 95 12.59 3.37 2.26
C GLN A 95 11.66 4.56 2.51
N LEU A 96 12.24 5.70 2.92
CA LEU A 96 11.54 6.97 3.05
C LEU A 96 11.42 7.67 1.68
N ALA A 97 10.61 8.72 1.62
CA ALA A 97 10.40 9.49 0.39
C ALA A 97 11.67 10.15 -0.17
N ASP A 98 12.69 10.39 0.66
CA ASP A 98 13.99 10.92 0.24
C ASP A 98 14.96 9.83 -0.26
N GLY A 99 14.51 8.58 -0.31
CA GLY A 99 15.29 7.41 -0.75
C GLY A 99 16.16 6.78 0.34
N SER A 100 16.25 7.39 1.53
CA SER A 100 16.96 6.81 2.66
C SER A 100 16.23 5.59 3.24
N TRP A 101 16.96 4.68 3.85
CA TRP A 101 16.40 3.50 4.51
C TRP A 101 16.47 3.64 6.03
N VAL A 102 15.38 3.32 6.71
CA VAL A 102 15.29 3.35 8.17
C VAL A 102 14.48 2.17 8.70
N ASP A 103 14.76 1.72 9.91
CA ASP A 103 13.92 0.74 10.61
C ASP A 103 12.46 1.24 10.70
N SER A 104 11.51 0.35 10.44
CA SER A 104 10.06 0.62 10.46
C SER A 104 9.56 1.32 11.74
N ARG A 105 10.08 0.99 12.93
CA ARG A 105 9.72 1.69 14.16
C ARG A 105 10.33 3.08 14.23
N ALA A 106 11.54 3.26 13.70
CA ALA A 106 12.10 4.60 13.56
C ALA A 106 11.24 5.46 12.63
N ALA A 107 10.79 4.91 11.49
CA ALA A 107 9.84 5.59 10.59
C ALA A 107 8.53 5.96 11.30
N ALA A 108 7.92 5.03 12.03
CA ALA A 108 6.67 5.28 12.77
C ALA A 108 6.83 6.37 13.85
N ARG A 109 7.94 6.35 14.60
CA ARG A 109 8.25 7.40 15.58
C ARG A 109 8.45 8.76 14.92
N LEU A 110 9.14 8.79 13.79
CA LEU A 110 9.35 10.02 13.02
C LEU A 110 8.00 10.60 12.58
N ALA A 111 7.13 9.77 11.99
CA ALA A 111 5.80 10.18 11.55
C ALA A 111 4.93 10.71 12.70
N LEU A 112 4.90 9.99 13.84
CA LEU A 112 4.19 10.44 15.04
C LEU A 112 4.69 11.79 15.55
N ASN A 113 6.01 11.95 15.66
CA ASN A 113 6.61 13.20 16.13
C ASN A 113 6.31 14.38 15.21
N ASN A 114 6.33 14.16 13.89
CA ASN A 114 6.00 15.18 12.91
C ASN A 114 4.53 15.60 13.03
N LEU A 115 3.61 14.64 13.17
CA LEU A 115 2.19 14.92 13.40
C LEU A 115 1.96 15.74 14.67
N LEU A 116 2.55 15.33 15.80
CA LEU A 116 2.39 16.04 17.08
C LEU A 116 2.92 17.48 17.00
N ARG A 117 4.05 17.70 16.33
CA ARG A 117 4.60 19.05 16.11
C ARG A 117 3.71 19.89 15.21
N ALA A 118 3.15 19.32 14.15
CA ALA A 118 2.23 20.02 13.26
C ALA A 118 0.97 20.45 14.02
N ASN A 119 0.36 19.55 14.79
CA ASN A 119 -0.82 19.85 15.62
C ASN A 119 -0.54 20.93 16.65
N ALA A 120 0.59 20.84 17.37
CA ALA A 120 0.96 21.85 18.36
C ALA A 120 1.21 23.24 17.76
N ARG A 121 1.54 23.34 16.46
CA ARG A 121 1.64 24.62 15.75
C ARG A 121 0.28 25.13 15.29
N ALA A 122 -0.62 24.25 14.87
CA ALA A 122 -1.96 24.60 14.41
C ALA A 122 -2.88 25.06 15.56
N SER A 123 -2.61 24.65 16.81
CA SER A 123 -3.39 25.04 17.99
C SER A 123 -2.93 26.35 18.66
N ARG A 124 -1.98 27.09 18.07
CA ARG A 124 -1.51 28.39 18.56
C ARG A 124 -2.13 29.53 17.78
#